data_AF-A0A1E4SG03-F1
#
_entry.id   AF-A0A1E4SG03-F1
#
_cell.length_a   1.000
_cell.length_b   1.000
_cell.length_c   1.000
_cell.angle_alpha   90.00
_cell.angle_beta   90.00
_cell.angle_gamma   90.00
#
_symmetry.space_group_name_H-M   'P 1'
#
loop_
_entity.id
_entity.type
_entity.pdbx_description
1 polymer ?
#
loop_
_entity_poly.entity_id
_entity_poly.type
_entity_poly.pdbx_seq_one_letter_code
_entity_poly.pdbx_strand_id
1 'polypeptide(L)'
;MDETNLGTTTITAHPQMVTSPGTHSADVASVELSDTDDDYVLSDEDEILTNPEHLGFTSSLSEHATYFSNTISHALDSLELDKSLALQAKLSGELNNENQKIIERKQELSQHLKQLQDLLKTNLVSEPQKLSKVEQMSKDLESIELRILRLKNGQKKGSYALSFLRSTNHSKVGVVEKYPIEYNQARDKVTERQLDQ
;
A
#
# COMPACT_ATOMS: atom_id res chain seq x y z
N MET A 1 10.46 -40.88 -3.67
CA MET A 1 9.97 -41.49 -4.91
C MET A 1 8.49 -41.21 -4.97
N ASP A 2 7.94 -40.38 -5.83
CA ASP A 2 8.44 -39.40 -6.80
C ASP A 2 7.31 -38.39 -6.93
N GLU A 3 7.61 -37.10 -6.81
CA GLU A 3 6.66 -36.04 -7.13
C GLU A 3 6.85 -35.64 -8.60
N THR A 4 5.73 -35.58 -9.28
CA THR A 4 5.56 -35.26 -10.69
C THR A 4 5.71 -33.76 -10.94
N ASN A 5 6.75 -33.41 -11.70
CA ASN A 5 6.69 -32.65 -12.96
C ASN A 5 5.67 -31.49 -13.06
N LEU A 6 6.13 -30.24 -12.95
CA LEU A 6 5.47 -29.06 -13.50
C LEU A 6 6.48 -28.15 -14.19
N GLY A 7 6.14 -27.80 -15.43
CA GLY A 7 7.03 -27.24 -16.44
C GLY A 7 7.49 -25.80 -16.18
N THR A 8 8.75 -25.59 -16.53
CA THR A 8 9.43 -24.31 -16.67
C THR A 8 9.01 -23.65 -17.99
N THR A 9 8.49 -22.41 -17.94
CA THR A 9 8.39 -21.56 -19.14
C THR A 9 9.15 -20.27 -18.93
N THR A 10 10.27 -20.20 -19.64
CA THR A 10 11.18 -19.06 -19.81
C THR A 10 10.46 -17.91 -20.51
N ILE A 11 10.53 -16.71 -19.94
CA ILE A 11 10.04 -15.47 -20.54
C ILE A 11 11.15 -14.92 -21.45
N THR A 12 10.93 -14.97 -22.77
CA THR A 12 11.79 -14.36 -23.78
C THR A 12 11.62 -12.84 -23.76
N ALA A 13 12.71 -12.15 -23.43
CA ALA A 13 12.86 -10.70 -23.55
C ALA A 13 13.03 -10.28 -25.02
N HIS A 14 12.36 -9.21 -25.43
CA HIS A 14 12.70 -8.44 -26.63
C HIS A 14 12.77 -6.93 -26.31
N PRO A 15 13.60 -6.17 -27.04
CA PRO A 15 14.46 -5.15 -26.44
C PRO A 15 13.89 -3.73 -26.47
N GLN A 16 14.38 -2.93 -25.51
CA GLN A 16 14.36 -1.48 -25.51
C GLN A 16 15.33 -0.91 -26.56
N MET A 17 14.96 0.19 -27.21
CA MET A 17 15.88 1.20 -27.78
C MET A 17 15.25 2.59 -27.53
N VAL A 18 15.64 3.26 -26.44
CA VAL A 18 16.61 4.38 -26.35
C VAL A 18 16.00 5.75 -26.67
N THR A 19 15.96 6.58 -25.63
CA THR A 19 15.70 8.03 -25.63
C THR A 19 16.97 8.84 -25.92
N SER A 20 16.90 9.81 -26.85
CA SER A 20 17.46 11.20 -26.95
C SER A 20 18.91 11.52 -26.49
N PRO A 21 19.68 12.52 -27.04
CA PRO A 21 19.31 13.98 -27.07
C PRO A 21 20.03 14.99 -28.04
N GLY A 22 19.48 16.21 -28.14
CA GLY A 22 20.18 17.52 -28.32
C GLY A 22 20.53 18.00 -29.75
N THR A 23 20.55 19.28 -30.14
CA THR A 23 20.29 20.59 -29.51
C THR A 23 20.45 21.71 -30.57
N HIS A 24 19.77 22.86 -30.35
CA HIS A 24 20.08 24.25 -30.75
C HIS A 24 19.50 24.90 -32.03
N SER A 25 18.63 25.87 -31.73
CA SER A 25 18.62 27.29 -32.15
C SER A 25 17.77 27.74 -33.34
N ALA A 26 17.00 28.77 -33.02
CA ALA A 26 16.18 29.64 -33.85
C ALA A 26 16.97 30.27 -35.01
N ASP A 27 16.28 30.61 -36.11
CA ASP A 27 15.91 32.01 -36.41
C ASP A 27 15.17 32.14 -37.76
N VAL A 28 14.37 33.20 -37.84
CA VAL A 28 13.85 33.97 -38.98
C VAL A 28 13.03 33.34 -40.12
N ALA A 29 11.89 34.01 -40.29
CA ALA A 29 11.03 34.06 -41.46
C ALA A 29 11.74 34.44 -42.77
N SER A 30 11.30 33.82 -43.86
CA SER A 30 11.15 34.47 -45.16
C SER A 30 10.15 33.66 -45.98
N VAL A 31 8.94 34.19 -46.10
CA VAL A 31 7.91 33.75 -47.03
C VAL A 31 8.40 34.13 -48.44
N GLU A 32 8.82 33.15 -49.24
CA GLU A 32 8.88 33.33 -50.69
C GLU A 32 7.54 32.90 -51.28
N LEU A 33 6.78 33.91 -51.70
CA LEU A 33 5.61 33.77 -52.57
C LEU A 33 6.13 33.40 -53.96
N SER A 34 6.06 32.12 -54.32
CA SER A 34 6.17 31.72 -55.72
C SER A 34 4.77 31.63 -56.29
N ASP A 35 4.45 32.60 -57.14
CA ASP A 35 3.42 32.58 -58.18
C ASP A 35 3.28 31.15 -58.75
N THR A 36 2.07 30.60 -58.70
CA THR A 36 1.71 29.44 -59.50
C THR A 36 0.42 29.80 -60.21
N ASP A 37 0.58 29.99 -61.51
CA ASP A 37 -0.43 30.43 -62.46
C ASP A 37 -1.75 29.64 -62.33
N ASP A 38 -2.83 30.41 -62.23
CA ASP A 38 -4.22 29.94 -62.33
C ASP A 38 -4.51 29.45 -63.76
N ASP A 39 -4.16 28.20 -64.06
CA ASP A 39 -4.67 27.52 -65.25
C ASP A 39 -6.12 27.06 -64.98
N TYR A 40 -7.06 27.98 -65.21
CA TYR A 40 -8.48 27.66 -65.35
C TYR A 40 -8.67 26.69 -66.51
N VAL A 41 -8.85 25.41 -66.20
CA VAL A 41 -9.39 24.43 -67.15
C VAL A 41 -10.86 24.81 -67.39
N LEU A 42 -11.10 25.59 -68.44
CA LEU A 42 -12.42 25.78 -69.04
C LEU A 42 -12.89 24.39 -69.49
N SER A 43 -13.74 23.77 -68.66
CA SER A 43 -14.49 22.61 -69.06
C SER A 43 -15.58 23.11 -70.01
N ASP A 44 -15.32 23.02 -71.31
CA ASP A 44 -16.29 23.27 -72.38
C ASP A 44 -17.57 22.49 -72.08
N GLU A 45 -18.56 23.19 -71.53
CA GLU A 45 -19.87 22.67 -71.16
C GLU A 45 -20.89 22.89 -72.28
N ASP A 46 -20.50 22.75 -73.56
CA ASP A 46 -21.41 22.98 -74.68
C ASP A 46 -21.08 22.10 -75.92
N GLU A 47 -20.73 20.84 -75.71
CA GLU A 47 -20.86 19.84 -76.78
C GLU A 47 -21.03 18.45 -76.15
N ILE A 48 -22.08 17.73 -76.54
CA ILE A 48 -22.46 16.32 -76.29
C ILE A 48 -23.93 16.25 -75.81
N LEU A 49 -24.85 16.60 -76.71
CA LEU A 49 -26.28 16.25 -76.61
C LEU A 49 -26.73 15.37 -77.79
N THR A 50 -25.82 14.64 -78.43
CA THR A 50 -26.12 13.88 -79.67
C THR A 50 -25.61 12.44 -79.69
N ASN A 51 -25.13 11.87 -78.57
CA ASN A 51 -24.75 10.46 -78.50
C ASN A 51 -25.65 9.65 -77.56
N PRO A 52 -26.53 8.76 -78.08
CA PRO A 52 -27.34 7.86 -77.26
C PRO A 52 -26.54 6.69 -76.65
N GLU A 53 -25.21 6.64 -76.83
CA GLU A 53 -24.34 5.62 -76.21
C GLU A 53 -23.83 6.00 -74.80
N HIS A 54 -24.16 7.19 -74.29
CA HIS A 54 -23.72 7.63 -72.95
C HIS A 54 -24.62 7.11 -71.80
N LEU A 55 -25.16 5.90 -71.92
CA LEU A 55 -25.80 5.18 -70.80
C LEU A 55 -24.77 4.71 -69.73
N GLY A 56 -23.48 4.98 -69.93
CA GLY A 56 -22.40 4.76 -68.96
C GLY A 56 -22.42 5.68 -67.73
N PHE A 57 -23.29 6.69 -67.68
CA PHE A 57 -23.49 7.47 -66.44
C PHE A 57 -24.09 6.64 -65.31
N THR A 58 -24.88 5.61 -65.65
CA THR A 58 -25.51 4.74 -64.64
C THR A 58 -24.50 3.78 -63.98
N SER A 59 -23.52 3.28 -64.74
CA SER A 59 -22.44 2.45 -64.22
C SER A 59 -21.45 3.25 -63.37
N SER A 60 -21.09 4.48 -63.79
CA SER A 60 -20.27 5.40 -62.99
C SER A 60 -20.98 5.80 -61.70
N LEU A 61 -22.27 6.14 -61.73
CA LEU A 61 -23.03 6.47 -60.53
C LEU A 61 -23.16 5.27 -59.57
N SER A 62 -23.34 4.06 -60.10
CA SER A 62 -23.34 2.81 -59.31
C SER A 62 -21.99 2.52 -58.67
N GLU A 63 -20.89 2.76 -59.39
CA GLU A 63 -19.52 2.63 -58.87
C GLU A 63 -19.21 3.68 -57.79
N HIS A 64 -19.64 4.93 -57.98
CA HIS A 64 -19.53 5.95 -56.94
C HIS A 64 -20.41 5.62 -55.72
N ALA A 65 -21.64 5.13 -55.93
CA ALA A 65 -22.52 4.71 -54.84
C ALA A 65 -21.94 3.55 -54.03
N THR A 66 -21.33 2.57 -54.69
CA THR A 66 -20.64 1.45 -54.02
C THR A 66 -19.38 1.93 -53.29
N TYR A 67 -18.59 2.82 -53.88
CA TYR A 67 -17.45 3.45 -53.21
C TYR A 67 -17.87 4.22 -51.95
N PHE A 68 -18.92 5.03 -52.02
CA PHE A 68 -19.43 5.75 -50.85
C PHE A 68 -19.98 4.79 -49.79
N SER A 69 -20.73 3.77 -50.20
CA SER A 69 -21.24 2.75 -49.28
C SER A 69 -20.12 2.02 -48.55
N ASN A 70 -19.05 1.65 -49.26
CA ASN A 70 -17.88 0.99 -48.66
C ASN A 70 -17.12 1.94 -47.74
N THR A 71 -16.90 3.20 -48.16
CA THR A 71 -16.22 4.21 -47.34
C THR A 71 -16.99 4.49 -46.05
N ILE A 72 -18.32 4.60 -46.13
CA ILE A 72 -19.18 4.78 -44.94
C ILE A 72 -19.13 3.54 -44.05
N SER A 73 -19.19 2.33 -44.63
CA SER A 73 -19.10 1.09 -43.85
C SER A 73 -17.77 0.99 -43.11
N HIS A 74 -16.65 1.28 -43.79
CA HIS A 74 -15.32 1.32 -43.15
C HIS A 74 -15.21 2.41 -42.08
N ALA A 75 -15.81 3.58 -42.29
CA ALA A 75 -15.84 4.64 -41.29
C ALA A 75 -16.66 4.22 -40.05
N LEU A 76 -17.77 3.49 -40.24
CA LEU A 76 -18.58 2.95 -39.14
C LEU A 76 -17.84 1.85 -38.38
N ASP A 77 -17.16 0.94 -39.09
CA ASP A 77 -16.33 -0.11 -38.47
C ASP A 77 -15.17 0.52 -37.67
N SER A 78 -14.52 1.56 -38.21
CA SER A 78 -13.47 2.31 -37.52
C SER A 78 -14.01 3.01 -36.27
N LEU A 79 -15.20 3.59 -36.34
CA LEU A 79 -15.85 4.24 -35.20
C LEU A 79 -16.20 3.22 -34.09
N GLU A 80 -16.67 2.04 -34.46
CA GLU A 80 -16.95 0.96 -33.51
C GLU A 80 -15.66 0.46 -32.85
N LEU A 81 -14.59 0.31 -33.63
CA LEU A 81 -13.26 -0.03 -33.12
C LEU A 81 -12.75 1.02 -32.13
N ASP A 82 -12.81 2.30 -32.47
CA ASP A 82 -12.36 3.39 -31.59
C ASP A 82 -13.15 3.41 -30.28
N LYS A 83 -14.47 3.18 -30.34
CA LYS A 83 -15.31 3.07 -29.15
C LYS A 83 -14.90 1.88 -28.29
N SER A 84 -14.63 0.73 -28.90
CA SER A 84 -14.19 -0.46 -28.18
C SER A 84 -12.83 -0.25 -27.51
N LEU A 85 -11.90 0.43 -28.20
CA LEU A 85 -10.57 0.73 -27.69
C LEU A 85 -10.63 1.74 -26.55
N ALA A 86 -11.48 2.76 -26.65
CA ALA A 86 -11.70 3.72 -25.57
C ALA A 86 -12.29 3.05 -24.32
N LEU A 87 -13.26 2.14 -24.49
CA LEU A 87 -13.82 1.36 -23.39
C LEU A 87 -12.77 0.44 -22.76
N GLN A 88 -11.95 -0.22 -23.58
CA GLN A 88 -10.88 -1.08 -23.12
C GLN A 88 -9.82 -0.29 -22.35
N ALA A 89 -9.41 0.87 -22.84
CA ALA A 89 -8.47 1.75 -22.16
C ALA A 89 -9.03 2.23 -20.81
N LYS A 90 -10.30 2.61 -20.78
CA LYS A 90 -10.98 3.02 -19.54
C LYS A 90 -11.02 1.86 -18.52
N LEU A 91 -11.49 0.69 -18.93
CA LEU A 91 -11.56 -0.50 -18.07
C LEU A 91 -10.17 -0.90 -17.58
N SER A 92 -9.16 -0.84 -18.45
CA SER A 92 -7.77 -1.13 -18.09
C SER A 92 -7.24 -0.13 -17.05
N GLY A 93 -7.54 1.16 -17.22
CA GLY A 93 -7.18 2.19 -16.25
C GLY A 93 -7.86 2.00 -14.89
N GLU A 94 -9.17 1.75 -14.88
CA GLU A 94 -9.93 1.47 -13.65
C GLU A 94 -9.42 0.22 -12.94
N LEU A 95 -9.19 -0.87 -13.69
CA LEU A 95 -8.66 -2.12 -13.14
C LEU A 95 -7.25 -1.96 -12.58
N ASN A 96 -6.39 -1.19 -13.25
CA ASN A 96 -5.06 -0.91 -12.74
C ASN A 96 -5.11 -0.07 -11.44
N ASN A 97 -6.00 0.91 -11.36
CA ASN A 97 -6.18 1.73 -10.16
C ASN A 97 -6.67 0.89 -8.97
N GLU A 98 -7.67 0.02 -9.17
CA GLU A 98 -8.14 -0.88 -8.11
C GLU A 98 -7.08 -1.91 -7.72
N ASN A 99 -6.30 -2.43 -8.67
CA ASN A 99 -5.18 -3.32 -8.37
C ASN A 99 -4.13 -2.62 -7.51
N GLN A 100 -3.77 -1.38 -7.85
CA GLN A 100 -2.84 -0.57 -7.06
C GLN A 100 -3.35 -0.37 -5.62
N LYS A 101 -4.63 -0.06 -5.47
CA LYS A 101 -5.28 0.09 -4.15
C LYS A 101 -5.26 -1.21 -3.34
N ILE A 102 -5.46 -2.36 -3.98
CA ILE A 102 -5.36 -3.68 -3.33
C ILE A 102 -3.93 -3.93 -2.85
N ILE A 103 -2.92 -3.60 -3.67
CA ILE A 103 -1.51 -3.75 -3.31
C ILE A 103 -1.16 -2.89 -2.09
N GLU A 104 -1.59 -1.63 -2.08
CA GLU A 104 -1.37 -0.71 -0.95
C GLU A 104 -2.01 -1.23 0.33
N ARG A 105 -3.28 -1.67 0.26
CA ARG A 105 -3.98 -2.25 1.42
C ARG A 105 -3.32 -3.52 1.94
N LYS A 106 -2.83 -4.38 1.04
CA LYS A 106 -2.08 -5.57 1.41
C LYS A 106 -0.78 -5.22 2.13
N GLN A 107 -0.08 -4.18 1.67
CA GLN A 107 1.14 -3.71 2.31
C GLN A 107 0.87 -3.12 3.71
N GLU A 108 -0.17 -2.28 3.83
CA GLU A 108 -0.64 -1.72 5.11
C GLU A 108 -0.97 -2.85 6.11
N LEU A 109 -1.76 -3.85 5.67
CA LEU A 109 -2.12 -4.99 6.51
C LEU A 109 -0.89 -5.79 6.94
N SER A 110 0.07 -6.02 6.04
CA SER A 110 1.32 -6.72 6.37
C SER A 110 2.13 -5.96 7.41
N GLN A 111 2.18 -4.63 7.32
CA GLN A 111 2.86 -3.79 8.30
C GLN A 111 2.19 -3.87 9.68
N HIS A 112 0.86 -3.77 9.75
CA HIS A 112 0.14 -3.90 11.01
C HIS A 112 0.30 -5.28 11.65
N LEU A 113 0.28 -6.35 10.85
CA LEU A 113 0.54 -7.70 11.36
C LEU A 113 1.96 -7.85 11.92
N LYS A 114 2.96 -7.26 11.27
CA LYS A 114 4.34 -7.24 11.79
C LYS A 114 4.42 -6.47 13.11
N GLN A 115 3.81 -5.29 13.18
CA GLN A 115 3.76 -4.49 14.42
C GLN A 115 3.10 -5.26 15.56
N LEU A 116 1.98 -5.94 15.28
CA LEU A 116 1.29 -6.76 16.27
C LEU A 116 2.15 -7.94 16.73
N GLN A 117 2.83 -8.60 15.79
CA GLN A 117 3.74 -9.70 16.09
C GLN A 117 4.91 -9.22 16.97
N ASP A 118 5.47 -8.05 16.71
CA ASP A 118 6.55 -7.47 17.50
C ASP A 118 6.07 -7.07 18.90
N LEU A 119 4.87 -6.50 19.02
CA LEU A 119 4.24 -6.21 20.32
C LEU A 119 4.01 -7.48 21.12
N LEU A 120 3.56 -8.56 20.47
CA LEU A 120 3.34 -9.83 21.14
C LEU A 120 4.67 -10.46 21.59
N LYS A 121 5.70 -10.43 20.75
CA LYS A 121 7.04 -10.92 21.10
C LYS A 121 7.64 -10.14 22.27
N THR A 122 7.50 -8.83 22.28
CA THR A 122 8.09 -7.97 23.32
C THR A 122 7.34 -8.05 24.65
N ASN A 123 6.01 -8.14 24.62
CA ASN A 123 5.18 -8.03 25.82
C ASN A 123 4.66 -9.36 26.36
N LEU A 124 4.65 -10.45 25.59
CA LEU A 124 4.03 -11.71 26.02
C LEU A 124 4.95 -12.91 25.86
N VAL A 125 5.79 -12.94 24.82
CA VAL A 125 6.69 -14.09 24.60
C VAL A 125 7.96 -13.90 25.41
N SER A 126 8.16 -14.81 26.37
CA SER A 126 9.44 -14.91 27.05
C SER A 126 10.36 -15.86 26.29
N GLU A 127 11.55 -15.37 25.97
CA GLU A 127 12.63 -16.18 25.41
C GLU A 127 13.57 -16.65 26.52
N PRO A 128 14.28 -17.77 26.35
CA PRO A 128 15.14 -18.34 27.40
C PRO A 128 16.22 -17.38 27.92
N GLN A 129 16.59 -16.35 27.15
CA GLN A 129 17.57 -15.33 27.54
C GLN A 129 16.96 -13.96 27.86
N LYS A 130 15.67 -13.73 27.58
CA LYS A 130 15.01 -12.44 27.78
C LYS A 130 13.58 -12.61 28.25
N LEU A 131 13.31 -12.11 29.45
CA LEU A 131 11.97 -12.09 30.01
C LEU A 131 11.09 -11.14 29.20
N SER A 132 9.86 -11.58 28.96
CA SER A 132 8.78 -10.71 28.49
C SER A 132 8.57 -9.56 29.47
N LYS A 133 8.12 -8.39 28.96
CA LYS A 133 7.77 -7.25 29.81
C LYS A 133 6.76 -7.60 30.90
N VAL A 134 5.76 -8.43 30.58
CA VAL A 134 4.76 -8.89 31.56
C VAL A 134 5.41 -9.79 32.61
N GLU A 135 6.31 -10.68 32.22
CA GLU A 135 7.01 -11.54 33.18
C GLU A 135 7.98 -10.74 34.07
N GLN A 136 8.64 -9.74 33.51
CA GLN A 136 9.46 -8.80 34.27
C GLN A 136 8.61 -8.05 35.30
N MET A 137 7.45 -7.52 34.89
CA MET A 137 6.51 -6.87 35.81
C MET A 137 6.01 -7.82 36.90
N SER A 138 5.77 -9.08 36.57
CA SER A 138 5.38 -10.10 37.57
C SER A 138 6.47 -10.30 38.62
N LYS A 139 7.74 -10.42 38.19
CA LYS A 139 8.88 -10.56 39.12
C LYS A 139 9.11 -9.31 39.95
N ASP A 140 8.92 -8.13 39.35
CA ASP A 140 9.01 -6.86 40.06
C ASP A 140 7.89 -6.75 41.11
N LEU A 141 6.68 -7.19 40.79
CA LEU A 141 5.55 -7.24 41.73
C LEU A 141 5.86 -8.18 42.90
N GLU A 142 6.33 -9.40 42.63
CA GLU A 142 6.76 -10.35 43.67
C GLU A 142 7.87 -9.76 44.57
N SER A 143 8.84 -9.08 43.98
CA SER A 143 9.92 -8.39 44.71
C SER A 143 9.36 -7.28 45.62
N ILE A 144 8.43 -6.49 45.11
CA ILE A 144 7.74 -5.44 45.87
C ILE A 144 6.93 -6.07 47.01
N GLU A 145 6.18 -7.14 46.77
CA GLU A 145 5.42 -7.85 47.80
C GLU A 145 6.32 -8.39 48.91
N LEU A 146 7.43 -9.03 48.54
CA LEU A 146 8.43 -9.51 49.51
C LEU A 146 9.02 -8.35 50.31
N ARG A 147 9.28 -7.21 49.67
CA ARG A 147 9.78 -6.01 50.35
C ARG A 147 8.73 -5.43 51.29
N ILE A 148 7.47 -5.35 50.90
CA ILE A 148 6.35 -4.92 51.74
C ILE A 148 6.23 -5.85 52.94
N LEU A 149 6.29 -7.17 52.75
CA LEU A 149 6.23 -8.14 53.84
C LEU A 149 7.40 -7.97 54.83
N ARG A 150 8.62 -7.74 54.32
CA ARG A 150 9.81 -7.48 55.15
C ARG A 150 9.70 -6.15 55.90
N LEU A 151 9.12 -5.11 55.30
CA LEU A 151 8.89 -3.83 55.98
C LEU A 151 7.79 -3.96 57.04
N LYS A 152 6.70 -4.67 56.73
CA LYS A 152 5.56 -4.88 57.63
C LYS A 152 5.98 -5.67 58.87
N ASN A 153 6.62 -6.82 58.68
CA ASN A 153 6.89 -7.80 59.73
C ASN A 153 8.33 -7.80 60.23
N GLY A 154 9.22 -7.04 59.59
CA GLY A 154 10.66 -7.09 59.88
C GLY A 154 11.36 -8.26 59.17
N GLN A 155 12.69 -8.27 59.24
CA GLN A 155 13.50 -9.36 58.69
C GLN A 155 13.44 -10.55 59.66
N LYS A 156 12.75 -11.63 59.29
CA LYS A 156 12.81 -12.90 60.04
C LYS A 156 14.27 -13.33 60.12
N LYS A 157 14.81 -13.47 61.33
CA LYS A 157 16.17 -13.97 61.55
C LYS A 157 16.26 -15.35 60.87
N GLY A 158 17.16 -15.50 59.91
CA GLY A 158 17.52 -16.81 59.38
C GLY A 158 17.91 -17.73 60.52
N SER A 159 17.34 -18.93 60.51
CA SER A 159 17.66 -20.01 61.43
C SER A 159 19.16 -20.31 61.41
N TYR A 160 19.77 -20.27 62.60
CA TYR A 160 21.00 -20.97 63.00
C TYR A 160 22.26 -20.76 62.15
N ALA A 161 23.02 -19.70 62.43
CA ALA A 161 24.48 -19.70 62.65
C ALA A 161 25.02 -18.28 62.44
N LEU A 162 25.89 -17.84 63.35
CA LEU A 162 26.66 -16.58 63.27
C LEU A 162 25.95 -15.29 63.73
N SER A 163 25.34 -15.33 64.92
CA SER A 163 24.81 -14.13 65.60
C SER A 163 25.86 -13.28 66.34
N PHE A 164 27.15 -13.58 66.24
CA PHE A 164 28.19 -12.93 67.07
C PHE A 164 28.92 -11.75 66.42
N LEU A 165 28.64 -11.40 65.16
CA LEU A 165 29.40 -10.38 64.41
C LEU A 165 28.55 -9.33 63.66
N ARG A 166 27.35 -8.95 64.15
CA ARG A 166 26.69 -7.73 63.65
C ARG A 166 26.31 -6.77 64.76
N SER A 167 27.22 -5.81 64.93
CA SER A 167 27.09 -4.58 65.71
C SER A 167 26.10 -3.59 65.08
N THR A 168 25.40 -2.86 65.97
CA THR A 168 24.75 -1.54 65.84
C THR A 168 23.65 -1.30 64.79
N ASN A 169 22.42 -1.18 65.30
CA ASN A 169 21.48 -0.09 65.04
C ASN A 169 20.89 0.15 63.63
N HIS A 170 20.34 -0.90 63.01
CA HIS A 170 19.14 -0.72 62.19
C HIS A 170 18.10 -1.75 62.62
N SER A 171 17.02 -1.28 63.25
CA SER A 171 15.97 -2.09 63.84
C SER A 171 15.45 -3.10 62.81
N LYS A 172 15.70 -4.39 63.04
CA LYS A 172 15.11 -5.52 62.29
C LYS A 172 13.60 -5.68 62.53
N VAL A 173 13.01 -4.76 63.30
CA VAL A 173 11.64 -4.70 63.76
C VAL A 173 10.75 -4.17 62.64
N GLY A 174 9.65 -4.85 62.36
CA GLY A 174 8.68 -4.44 61.35
C GLY A 174 7.90 -3.19 61.76
N VAL A 175 7.30 -2.50 60.79
CA VAL A 175 6.47 -1.31 61.03
C VAL A 175 5.32 -1.61 61.99
N VAL A 176 4.72 -2.80 61.92
CA VAL A 176 3.61 -3.20 62.80
C VAL A 176 4.04 -3.24 64.26
N GLU A 177 5.24 -3.75 64.52
CA GLU A 177 5.77 -3.89 65.89
C GLU A 177 6.37 -2.56 66.39
N LYS A 178 6.92 -1.75 65.49
CA LYS A 178 7.52 -0.46 65.83
C LYS A 178 6.49 0.65 66.06
N TYR A 179 5.39 0.65 65.30
CA TYR A 179 4.34 1.68 65.31
C TYR A 179 2.94 1.06 65.22
N PRO A 180 2.48 0.35 66.26
CA PRO A 180 1.25 -0.44 66.20
C PRO A 180 -0.02 0.43 66.08
N ILE A 181 -0.05 1.59 66.74
CA ILE A 181 -1.24 2.46 66.77
C ILE A 181 -1.40 3.14 65.39
N GLU A 182 -0.32 3.73 64.88
CA GLU A 182 -0.29 4.43 63.60
C GLU A 182 -0.52 3.47 62.44
N TYR A 183 0.00 2.24 62.52
CA TYR A 183 -0.25 1.20 61.53
C TYR A 183 -1.73 0.84 61.44
N ASN A 184 -2.39 0.62 62.59
CA ASN A 184 -3.82 0.29 62.60
C ASN A 184 -4.66 1.47 62.10
N GLN A 185 -4.35 2.70 62.53
CA GLN A 185 -5.03 3.90 62.03
C GLN A 185 -4.89 4.07 60.51
N ALA A 186 -3.68 3.83 59.97
CA ALA A 186 -3.45 3.89 58.52
C ALA A 186 -4.18 2.76 57.77
N ARG A 187 -4.21 1.55 58.32
CA ARG A 187 -4.91 0.39 57.75
C ARG A 187 -6.42 0.63 57.69
N ASP A 188 -6.99 1.13 58.78
CA ASP A 188 -8.44 1.37 58.86
C ASP A 188 -8.85 2.47 57.88
N LYS A 189 -8.05 3.56 57.76
CA LYS A 189 -8.24 4.62 56.76
C LYS A 189 -8.13 4.16 55.29
N VAL A 190 -7.38 3.09 55.01
CA VAL A 190 -7.34 2.49 53.67
C VAL A 190 -8.60 1.67 53.41
N THR A 191 -9.05 0.90 54.39
CA THR A 191 -10.28 0.09 54.32
C THR A 191 -11.51 0.96 54.10
N GLU A 192 -11.61 2.08 54.82
CA GLU A 192 -12.72 3.04 54.67
C GLU A 192 -12.80 3.64 53.26
N ARG A 193 -11.65 4.01 52.66
CA ARG A 193 -11.61 4.52 51.28
C ARG A 193 -12.09 3.54 50.22
N GLN A 194 -12.03 2.23 50.50
CA GLN A 194 -12.54 1.21 49.59
C GLN A 194 -14.05 0.99 49.73
N LEU A 195 -14.65 1.41 50.85
CA LEU A 195 -16.09 1.34 51.09
C LEU A 195 -16.83 2.56 50.52
N ASP A 196 -16.11 3.69 50.35
CA ASP A 196 -16.64 4.93 49.79
C ASP A 196 -16.57 5.00 48.24
N GLN A 197 -16.10 3.95 47.57
CA GLN A 197 -16.11 3.77 46.10
C GLN A 197 -17.19 2.76 45.67
#